data_AF-A0A818DBX6-F1
#
_entry.id   AF-A0A818DBX6-F1
#
_cell.length_a   1.000
_cell.length_b   1.000
_cell.length_c   1.000
_cell.angle_alpha   90.00
_cell.angle_beta   90.00
_cell.angle_gamma   90.00
#
_symmetry.space_group_name_H-M   'P 1'
#
loop_
_entity.id
_entity.type
_entity.pdbx_description
1 polymer ?
#
loop_
_entity_poly.entity_id
_entity_poly.type
_entity_poly.pdbx_seq_one_letter_code
_entity_poly.pdbx_strand_id
1 'polypeptide(L)'
;MGETKEIERSVQMRLYALHKRQFVAVFVLFFICLFVTILIGIGGPSIIQSIDYKTDSQPKQISGPYKLESGYLDKFYQRLWLTMKPTTDINDDFRQSVNVTISMSNPSTSSSPQIYERQRAIHCQKQVSKAKNKCKNEFF
;
A
#
# COMPACT_ATOMS: atom_id res chain seq x y z
N MET A 1 -29.25 14.16 61.91
CA MET A 1 -29.45 12.71 61.74
C MET A 1 -29.29 12.43 60.25
N GLY A 2 -28.07 12.13 59.84
CA GLY A 2 -27.79 11.78 58.46
C GLY A 2 -28.10 10.30 58.24
N GLU A 3 -28.51 9.96 57.03
CA GLU A 3 -28.11 8.68 56.44
C GLU A 3 -28.13 8.85 54.93
N THR A 4 -26.93 8.72 54.38
CA THR A 4 -26.62 8.70 52.96
C THR A 4 -27.39 7.55 52.32
N LYS A 5 -28.29 7.87 51.39
CA LYS A 5 -28.74 6.88 50.41
C LYS A 5 -27.53 6.55 49.54
N GLU A 6 -26.77 5.54 49.97
CA GLU A 6 -25.71 4.92 49.21
C GLU A 6 -26.26 4.60 47.83
N ILE A 7 -25.80 5.35 46.83
CA ILE A 7 -25.83 4.92 45.44
C ILE A 7 -24.84 3.76 45.40
N GLU A 8 -25.29 2.55 45.76
CA GLU A 8 -24.52 1.33 45.59
C GLU A 8 -24.29 1.13 44.10
N ARG A 9 -23.16 1.63 43.66
CA ARG A 9 -22.62 1.50 42.32
C ARG A 9 -22.14 0.06 42.11
N SER A 10 -23.03 -0.93 42.18
CA SER A 10 -22.71 -2.30 41.82
C SER A 10 -23.00 -2.51 40.33
N VAL A 11 -22.27 -1.79 39.48
CA VAL A 11 -21.98 -2.33 38.14
C VAL A 11 -21.03 -3.49 38.39
N GLN A 12 -21.61 -4.65 38.69
CA GLN A 12 -20.88 -5.90 38.71
C GLN A 12 -20.30 -6.04 37.30
N MET A 13 -19.03 -5.68 37.13
CA MET A 13 -18.30 -5.95 35.90
C MET A 13 -18.32 -7.47 35.74
N ARG A 14 -19.30 -7.97 34.99
CA ARG A 14 -19.65 -9.40 34.91
C ARG A 14 -18.50 -10.28 34.41
N LEU A 15 -17.42 -9.68 33.92
CA LEU A 15 -16.18 -10.38 33.58
C LEU A 15 -15.42 -10.93 34.80
N TYR A 16 -15.59 -10.34 35.99
CA TYR A 16 -14.90 -10.79 37.22
C TYR A 16 -15.66 -11.86 38.01
N ALA A 17 -16.95 -12.06 37.74
CA ALA A 17 -17.81 -13.02 38.45
C ALA A 17 -17.97 -14.36 37.71
N LEU A 18 -17.25 -14.58 36.61
CA LEU A 18 -17.29 -15.83 35.87
C LEU A 18 -16.29 -16.84 36.47
N HIS A 19 -16.79 -18.04 36.82
CA HIS A 19 -16.01 -19.16 37.35
C HIS A 19 -14.82 -19.52 36.44
N LYS A 20 -13.69 -20.01 37.00
CA LYS A 20 -12.41 -20.34 36.32
C LYS A 20 -12.56 -21.01 34.94
N ARG A 21 -13.62 -21.81 34.74
CA ARG A 21 -13.95 -22.51 33.48
C ARG A 21 -14.43 -21.59 32.35
N GLN A 22 -15.14 -20.53 32.67
CA GLN A 22 -15.69 -19.61 31.67
C GLN A 22 -14.65 -18.64 31.12
N PHE A 23 -13.71 -18.20 31.97
CA PHE A 23 -12.53 -17.44 31.52
C PHE A 23 -11.75 -18.24 30.46
N VAL A 24 -11.41 -19.50 30.76
CA VAL A 24 -10.70 -20.38 29.82
C VAL A 24 -11.48 -20.58 28.51
N ALA A 25 -12.81 -20.72 28.57
CA ALA A 25 -13.63 -20.89 27.36
C ALA A 25 -13.56 -19.68 26.41
N VAL A 26 -13.54 -18.46 26.94
CA VAL A 26 -13.40 -17.24 26.12
C VAL A 26 -12.01 -17.17 25.47
N PHE A 27 -10.95 -17.55 26.20
CA PHE A 27 -9.60 -17.62 25.62
C PHE A 27 -9.52 -18.68 24.51
N VAL A 28 -10.05 -19.87 24.73
CA VAL A 28 -10.03 -20.94 23.72
C VAL A 28 -10.82 -20.52 22.47
N LEU A 29 -12.00 -19.93 22.64
CA LEU A 29 -12.81 -19.42 21.53
C LEU A 29 -12.07 -18.32 20.75
N PHE A 30 -11.42 -17.39 21.47
CA PHE A 30 -10.62 -16.34 20.85
C PHE A 30 -9.49 -16.92 20.00
N PHE A 31 -8.73 -17.90 20.52
CA PHE A 31 -7.66 -18.54 19.76
C PHE A 31 -8.18 -19.29 18.53
N ILE A 32 -9.33 -19.97 18.62
CA ILE A 32 -9.95 -20.64 17.47
C ILE A 32 -10.32 -19.62 16.39
N CYS A 33 -11.00 -18.53 16.77
CA CYS A 33 -11.37 -17.47 15.83
C CYS A 33 -10.13 -16.81 15.20
N LEU A 34 -9.10 -16.52 15.99
CA LEU A 34 -7.83 -15.99 15.47
C LEU A 34 -7.18 -16.96 14.48
N PHE A 35 -7.14 -18.25 14.80
CA PHE A 35 -6.55 -19.24 13.90
C PHE A 35 -7.31 -19.28 12.57
N VAL A 36 -8.64 -19.28 12.61
CA VAL A 36 -9.47 -19.22 11.40
C VAL A 36 -9.20 -17.95 10.59
N THR A 37 -9.13 -16.78 11.24
CA THR A 37 -8.81 -15.51 10.57
C THR A 37 -7.42 -15.52 9.94
N ILE A 38 -6.42 -16.08 10.62
CA ILE A 38 -5.05 -16.18 10.10
C ILE A 38 -5.00 -17.12 8.90
N LEU A 39 -5.66 -18.27 8.95
CA LEU A 39 -5.72 -19.22 7.84
C LEU A 39 -6.35 -18.59 6.59
N ILE A 40 -7.45 -17.84 6.77
CA ILE A 40 -8.09 -17.09 5.68
C ILE A 40 -7.18 -15.97 5.17
N GLY A 41 -6.46 -15.29 6.06
CA GLY A 41 -5.53 -14.22 5.69
C GLY A 41 -4.32 -14.71 4.88
N ILE A 42 -3.79 -15.89 5.20
CA ILE A 42 -2.67 -16.50 4.47
C ILE A 42 -3.14 -17.07 3.12
N GLY A 43 -4.32 -17.68 3.08
CA GLY A 43 -4.91 -18.23 1.84
C GLY A 43 -5.58 -17.17 0.94
N GLY A 44 -5.61 -15.91 1.37
CA GLY A 44 -6.24 -14.83 0.63
C GLY A 44 -5.52 -14.51 -0.70
N PRO A 45 -6.25 -14.07 -1.73
CA PRO A 45 -5.64 -13.62 -2.97
C PRO A 45 -4.73 -12.40 -2.71
N SER A 46 -3.70 -12.25 -3.54
CA SER A 46 -2.77 -11.13 -3.44
C SER A 46 -3.50 -9.78 -3.51
N ILE A 47 -3.33 -8.96 -2.47
CA ILE A 47 -4.03 -7.67 -2.29
C ILE A 47 -3.60 -6.65 -3.36
N ILE A 48 -2.41 -6.82 -3.95
CA ILE A 48 -1.82 -5.89 -4.90
C ILE A 48 -1.50 -6.64 -6.19
N GLN A 49 -2.10 -6.20 -7.29
CA GLN A 49 -1.69 -6.59 -8.63
C GLN A 49 -0.63 -5.60 -9.12
N SER A 50 0.52 -6.12 -9.55
CA SER A 50 1.62 -5.31 -10.06
C SER A 50 1.98 -5.72 -11.48
N ILE A 51 2.07 -4.74 -12.38
CA ILE A 51 2.45 -4.94 -13.78
C ILE A 51 3.72 -4.12 -14.01
N ASP A 52 4.81 -4.79 -14.41
CA ASP A 52 6.08 -4.13 -14.72
C ASP A 52 6.22 -3.97 -16.25
N TYR A 53 6.35 -2.73 -16.72
CA TYR A 53 6.68 -2.42 -18.11
C TYR A 53 8.18 -2.13 -18.22
N LYS A 54 8.85 -2.84 -19.11
CA LYS A 54 10.23 -2.56 -19.48
C LYS A 54 10.22 -1.85 -20.83
N THR A 55 10.86 -0.69 -20.90
CA THR A 55 11.13 -0.03 -22.18
C THR A 55 12.33 -0.73 -22.82
N ASP A 56 12.12 -1.28 -24.01
CA ASP A 56 13.13 -2.03 -24.78
C ASP A 56 14.11 -1.09 -25.51
N SER A 57 13.65 0.11 -25.87
CA SER A 57 14.53 1.19 -26.28
C SER A 57 15.26 1.74 -25.06
N GLN A 58 16.59 1.80 -25.11
CA GLN A 58 17.41 2.50 -24.12
C GLN A 58 17.57 3.96 -24.55
N PRO A 59 16.62 4.89 -24.29
CA PRO A 59 16.93 6.29 -24.46
C PRO A 59 17.98 6.64 -23.39
N LYS A 60 19.05 7.31 -23.80
CA LYS A 60 20.09 7.83 -22.90
C LYS A 60 19.55 8.87 -21.89
N GLN A 61 18.29 9.27 -22.04
CA GLN A 61 17.60 10.27 -21.23
C GLN A 61 16.16 9.82 -20.97
N ILE A 62 15.63 10.14 -19.77
CA ILE A 62 14.21 9.97 -19.43
C ILE A 62 13.41 10.93 -20.32
N SER A 63 12.99 10.47 -21.48
CA SER A 63 12.29 11.30 -22.46
C SER A 63 11.40 10.43 -23.32
N GLY A 64 10.12 10.75 -23.32
CA GLY A 64 9.13 10.14 -24.19
C GLY A 64 7.77 9.94 -23.53
N PRO A 65 6.70 9.89 -24.34
CA PRO A 65 5.41 9.39 -23.89
C PRO A 65 5.47 7.86 -23.76
N TYR A 66 5.35 7.36 -22.53
CA TYR A 66 5.23 5.93 -22.27
C TYR A 66 3.75 5.53 -22.32
N LYS A 67 3.40 4.67 -23.29
CA LYS A 67 2.06 4.06 -23.33
C LYS A 67 2.04 2.87 -22.36
N LEU A 68 1.26 3.00 -21.30
CA LEU A 68 1.06 1.98 -20.28
C LEU A 68 -0.39 1.53 -20.33
N GLU A 69 -0.63 0.22 -20.41
CA GLU A 69 -1.99 -0.32 -20.47
C GLU A 69 -2.27 -1.09 -19.18
N SER A 70 -2.96 -0.47 -18.23
CA SER A 70 -3.18 -1.00 -16.88
C SER A 70 -4.02 -2.29 -16.80
N GLY A 71 -4.48 -2.83 -17.94
CA GLY A 71 -5.37 -3.97 -18.01
C GLY A 71 -6.81 -3.63 -17.58
N TYR A 72 -7.60 -4.67 -17.29
CA TYR A 72 -8.97 -4.51 -16.80
C TYR A 72 -8.97 -4.12 -15.31
N LEU A 73 -9.28 -2.85 -15.02
CA LEU A 73 -9.59 -2.41 -13.67
C LEU A 73 -11.09 -2.49 -13.41
N ASP A 74 -11.48 -3.43 -12.56
CA ASP A 74 -12.83 -3.49 -12.02
C ASP A 74 -13.02 -2.48 -10.87
N LYS A 75 -14.27 -2.27 -10.43
CA LYS A 75 -14.65 -1.35 -9.34
C LYS A 75 -14.04 -1.70 -7.98
N PHE A 76 -13.50 -2.91 -7.82
CA PHE A 76 -12.83 -3.36 -6.61
C PHE A 76 -11.45 -2.68 -6.41
N TYR A 77 -10.83 -2.17 -7.48
CA TYR A 77 -9.55 -1.47 -7.37
C TYR A 77 -9.75 -0.02 -6.92
N GLN A 78 -9.54 0.24 -5.64
CA GLN A 78 -9.74 1.57 -5.05
C GLN A 78 -8.58 2.54 -5.30
N ARG A 79 -7.38 2.02 -5.59
CA ARG A 79 -6.16 2.83 -5.78
C ARG A 79 -5.28 2.22 -6.86
N LEU A 80 -4.75 3.09 -7.72
CA LEU A 80 -3.74 2.75 -8.72
C LEU A 80 -2.43 3.45 -8.35
N TRP A 81 -1.35 2.67 -8.25
CA TRP A 81 -0.02 3.19 -7.95
C TRP A 81 0.86 3.07 -9.19
N LEU A 82 1.31 4.22 -9.70
CA LEU A 82 2.29 4.26 -10.78
C LEU A 82 3.68 4.55 -10.20
N THR A 83 4.61 3.61 -10.38
CA THR A 83 5.99 3.74 -9.90
C THR A 83 6.96 3.62 -11.06
N MET A 84 7.77 4.65 -11.27
CA MET A 84 8.88 4.61 -12.21
C MET A 84 10.14 4.11 -11.49
N LYS A 85 10.86 3.18 -12.12
CA LYS A 85 12.15 2.65 -11.64
C LYS A 85 13.26 3.04 -12.63
N PRO A 86 13.88 4.22 -12.51
CA PRO A 86 14.99 4.59 -13.38
C PRO A 86 16.22 3.75 -13.08
N THR A 87 16.92 3.30 -14.12
CA THR A 87 18.21 2.61 -14.02
C THR A 87 19.28 3.50 -14.64
N THR A 88 20.35 3.76 -13.90
CA THR A 88 21.52 4.52 -14.38
C THR A 88 22.76 3.63 -14.31
N ASP A 89 23.58 3.68 -15.36
CA ASP A 89 24.89 3.02 -15.43
C ASP A 89 26.02 3.96 -14.92
N ILE A 90 25.69 5.21 -14.61
CA ILE A 90 26.64 6.20 -14.12
C ILE A 90 26.89 5.93 -12.62
N ASN A 91 28.16 5.90 -12.22
CA ASN A 91 28.61 5.55 -10.87
C ASN A 91 28.50 6.68 -9.83
N ASP A 92 27.98 7.84 -10.22
CA ASP A 92 27.89 9.04 -9.39
C ASP A 92 26.48 9.25 -8.81
N ASP A 93 26.42 9.94 -7.67
CA ASP A 93 25.16 10.38 -7.08
C ASP A 93 24.45 11.35 -8.03
N PHE A 94 23.31 10.92 -8.56
CA PHE A 94 22.57 11.65 -9.56
C PHE A 94 21.26 12.19 -8.95
N ARG A 95 21.08 13.50 -9.05
CA ARG A 95 19.83 14.19 -8.70
C ARG A 95 19.29 14.93 -9.92
N GLN A 96 18.06 14.60 -10.30
CA GLN A 96 17.38 15.27 -11.41
C GLN A 96 15.91 15.49 -11.08
N SER A 97 15.42 16.71 -11.33
CA SER A 97 13.99 17.00 -11.36
C SER A 97 13.42 16.68 -12.73
N VAL A 98 12.32 15.95 -12.77
CA VAL A 98 11.59 15.59 -13.98
C VAL A 98 10.13 16.01 -13.82
N ASN A 99 9.59 16.67 -14.84
CA ASN A 99 8.17 16.94 -14.94
C ASN A 99 7.48 15.69 -15.49
N VAL A 100 6.55 15.14 -14.73
CA VAL A 100 5.80 13.95 -15.11
C VAL A 100 4.37 14.35 -15.39
N THR A 101 3.92 14.11 -16.63
CA THR A 101 2.54 14.33 -17.06
C THR A 101 1.90 12.99 -17.35
N ILE A 102 0.77 12.71 -16.71
CA ILE A 102 0.04 11.45 -16.82
C ILE A 102 -1.32 11.77 -17.45
N SER A 103 -1.60 11.16 -18.60
CA SER A 103 -2.91 11.18 -19.22
C SER A 103 -3.59 9.82 -19.04
N MET A 104 -4.79 9.84 -18.46
CA MET A 104 -5.62 8.64 -18.29
C MET A 104 -6.83 8.72 -19.20
N SER A 105 -6.96 7.75 -20.10
CA SER A 105 -8.10 7.61 -21.01
C SER A 105 -8.73 6.23 -20.85
N ASN A 106 -10.07 6.20 -20.77
CA ASN A 106 -10.80 4.94 -20.84
C ASN A 106 -11.02 4.57 -22.32
N PRO A 107 -10.52 3.43 -22.81
CA PRO A 107 -10.69 3.05 -24.21
C PRO A 107 -12.16 2.77 -24.59
N SER A 108 -13.02 2.46 -23.62
CA SER A 108 -14.43 2.14 -23.86
C SER A 108 -15.36 3.36 -23.91
N THR A 109 -14.91 4.54 -23.48
CA THR A 109 -15.71 5.77 -23.48
C THR A 109 -14.92 6.90 -24.14
N SER A 110 -15.51 7.61 -25.09
CA SER A 110 -14.92 8.77 -25.79
C SER A 110 -14.83 10.03 -24.90
N SER A 111 -14.53 9.86 -23.62
CA SER A 111 -14.32 10.92 -22.65
C SER A 111 -12.93 11.54 -22.83
N SER A 112 -12.84 12.86 -22.61
CA SER A 112 -11.56 13.57 -22.58
C SER A 112 -10.60 12.95 -21.55
N PRO A 113 -9.30 12.80 -21.88
CA PRO A 113 -8.33 12.23 -20.95
C PRO A 113 -8.16 13.13 -19.73
N GLN A 114 -8.09 12.53 -18.54
CA GLN A 114 -7.72 13.25 -17.33
C GLN A 114 -6.20 13.44 -17.31
N ILE A 115 -5.76 14.69 -17.12
CA ILE A 115 -4.35 15.06 -17.15
C ILE A 115 -3.91 15.43 -15.74
N TYR A 116 -2.84 14.78 -15.28
CA TYR A 116 -2.19 15.07 -14.01
C TYR A 116 -0.74 15.44 -14.26
N GLU A 117 -0.36 16.63 -13.81
CA GLU A 117 1.02 17.11 -13.91
C GLU A 117 1.65 17.19 -12.51
N ARG A 118 2.86 16.63 -12.38
CA ARG A 118 3.59 16.68 -11.12
C ARG A 118 5.09 16.73 -11.37
N GLN A 119 5.76 17.68 -10.72
CA GLN A 119 7.22 17.69 -10.67
C GLN A 119 7.72 16.67 -9.65
N ARG A 120 8.75 15.91 -10.02
CA ARG A 120 9.35 14.89 -9.16
C ARG A 120 10.86 15.01 -9.16
N ALA A 121 11.47 14.95 -7.98
CA ALA A 121 12.91 14.81 -7.84
C ALA A 121 13.28 13.32 -7.78
N ILE A 122 14.19 12.91 -8.65
CA ILE A 122 14.75 11.55 -8.70
C ILE A 122 16.10 11.61 -8.01
N HIS A 123 16.30 10.73 -7.03
CA HIS A 123 17.58 10.60 -6.34
C HIS A 123 18.12 9.18 -6.54
N CYS A 124 19.23 9.10 -7.26
CA CYS A 124 19.99 7.86 -7.43
C CYS A 124 21.15 7.87 -6.46
N GLN A 125 21.19 6.87 -5.58
CA GLN A 125 22.29 6.63 -4.66
C GLN A 125 22.93 5.29 -4.98
N LYS A 126 24.26 5.25 -4.95
CA LYS A 126 25.02 4.01 -5.12
C LYS A 126 24.69 3.01 -4.01
N GLN A 127 24.47 1.76 -4.39
CA GLN A 127 24.46 0.63 -3.45
C GLN A 127 25.73 -0.17 -3.67
N VAL A 128 26.61 -0.19 -2.66
CA VAL A 128 27.98 -0.74 -2.73
C VAL A 128 28.02 -2.26 -3.01
N SER A 129 26.89 -2.96 -2.99
CA SER A 129 26.84 -4.43 -2.98
C SER A 129 26.04 -5.10 -4.11
N LYS A 130 25.56 -4.37 -5.14
CA LYS A 130 24.95 -4.99 -6.34
C LYS A 130 25.40 -4.27 -7.60
N ALA A 131 25.72 -5.04 -8.65
CA ALA A 131 26.11 -4.58 -9.99
C ALA A 131 25.05 -3.75 -10.76
N LYS A 132 24.05 -3.18 -10.06
CA LYS A 132 23.02 -2.29 -10.61
C LYS A 132 22.67 -1.21 -9.58
N ASN A 133 22.80 0.06 -9.98
CA ASN A 133 22.40 1.21 -9.16
C ASN A 133 20.87 1.22 -8.98
N LYS A 134 20.40 1.45 -7.75
CA LYS A 134 18.96 1.47 -7.41
C LYS A 134 18.54 2.92 -7.12
N CYS A 135 17.91 3.57 -8.09
CA CYS A 135 17.35 4.90 -7.90
C CYS A 135 16.05 4.82 -7.07
N LYS A 136 15.89 5.75 -6.12
CA LYS A 136 14.66 5.92 -5.35
C LYS A 136 14.01 7.24 -5.75
N ASN A 137 12.69 7.23 -5.83
CA ASN A 137 11.92 8.46 -5.94
C ASN A 137 11.76 8.97 -4.50
N GLU A 138 12.19 10.20 -4.21
CA GLU A 138 11.95 10.80 -2.90
C GLU A 138 10.46 11.17 -2.81
N PHE A 139 9.70 10.38 -2.02
CA PHE A 139 8.33 10.70 -1.65
C PHE A 139 8.38 11.56 -0.38
N PHE A 140 8.09 12.85 -0.52
CA PHE A 140 7.47 13.64 0.54
C PHE A 140 5.98 13.80 0.20
#